data_AF-A0A5P9I6X8-F1
#
_entry.id   AF-A0A5P9I6X8-F1
#
_cell.length_a   1.000
_cell.length_b   1.000
_cell.length_c   1.000
_cell.angle_alpha   90.00
_cell.angle_beta   90.00
_cell.angle_gamma   90.00
#
_symmetry.space_group_name_H-M   'P 1'
#
loop_
_entity.id
_entity.type
_entity.pdbx_description
1 polymer ?
#
loop_
_entity_poly.entity_id
_entity_poly.type
_entity_poly.pdbx_seq_one_letter_code
_entity_poly.pdbx_strand_id
1 'polypeptide(L)' 'MDTYSLLREFADSWMLLALFAFFIGVVIWVMRPGSRGAYQDVADIPFRNEDAPAPATRRASDEEQ' A
#
# COMPACT_ATOMS: atom_id res chain seq x y z
N MET A 1 -39.66 2.80 29.95
CA MET A 1 -39.17 2.57 28.57
C MET A 1 -39.35 1.09 28.28
N ASP A 2 -40.26 0.75 27.37
CA ASP A 2 -40.58 -0.64 27.05
C ASP A 2 -39.49 -1.27 26.17
N THR A 3 -39.26 -2.58 26.32
CA THR A 3 -38.20 -3.35 25.65
C THR A 3 -38.21 -3.20 24.11
N TYR A 4 -39.39 -3.00 23.54
CA TYR A 4 -39.57 -2.75 22.10
C TYR A 4 -38.89 -1.45 21.65
N SER A 5 -38.94 -0.40 22.47
CA SER A 5 -38.32 0.89 22.13
C SER A 5 -36.80 0.79 22.09
N LEU A 6 -36.19 0.01 23.01
CA LEU A 6 -34.75 -0.26 23.02
C LEU A 6 -34.30 -1.06 21.80
N LEU A 7 -35.05 -2.11 21.44
CA LEU A 7 -34.73 -2.94 20.27
C LEU A 7 -34.86 -2.15 18.96
N ARG A 8 -35.87 -1.26 18.87
CA ARG A 8 -36.10 -0.40 17.71
C ARG A 8 -34.98 0.60 17.51
N GLU A 9 -34.55 1.29 18.56
CA GLU A 9 -33.47 2.28 18.47
C GLU A 9 -32.14 1.63 18.07
N PHE A 10 -31.86 0.43 18.59
CA PHE A 10 -30.72 -0.38 18.14
C PHE A 10 -30.82 -0.75 16.65
N ALA A 11 -31.99 -1.21 16.20
CA ALA A 11 -32.22 -1.59 14.80
C ALA A 11 -32.08 -0.39 13.83
N ASP A 12 -32.50 0.80 14.24
CA ASP A 12 -32.40 2.02 13.40
C ASP A 12 -30.94 2.45 13.18
N SER A 13 -30.05 2.18 14.13
CA SER A 13 -28.64 2.60 14.08
C SER A 13 -27.74 1.77 13.15
N TRP A 14 -28.24 0.64 12.63
CA TRP A 14 -27.43 -0.34 11.90
C TRP A 14 -26.88 0.19 10.56
N MET A 15 -27.67 0.97 9.83
CA MET A 15 -27.23 1.55 8.56
C MET A 15 -26.10 2.56 8.77
N LEU A 16 -26.20 3.38 9.83
CA LEU A 16 -25.14 4.33 10.20
C LEU A 16 -23.84 3.60 10.58
N LEU A 17 -23.95 2.50 11.35
CA LEU A 17 -22.79 1.67 11.69
C LEU A 17 -22.15 1.02 10.46
N ALA A 18 -22.96 0.54 9.50
CA ALA A 18 -22.45 -0.04 8.26
C ALA A 18 -21.65 0.97 7.43
N LEU A 19 -22.16 2.20 7.26
CA LEU A 19 -21.46 3.28 6.55
C LEU A 19 -20.17 3.70 7.27
N PHE A 20 -20.21 3.77 8.61
CA PHE A 20 -19.03 4.08 9.41
C PHE A 20 -17.94 3.00 9.30
N ALA A 21 -18.32 1.72 9.38
CA ALA A 21 -17.40 0.60 9.18
C ALA A 21 -16.83 0.57 7.77
N PHE A 22 -17.66 0.83 6.75
CA PHE A 22 -17.22 0.95 5.36
C PHE A 22 -16.19 2.09 5.18
N PHE A 23 -16.47 3.25 5.77
CA PHE A 23 -15.55 4.39 5.74
C PHE A 23 -14.18 4.03 6.33
N ILE A 24 -14.14 3.43 7.53
CA ILE A 24 -12.89 2.95 8.14
C ILE A 24 -12.21 1.92 7.23
N GLY A 25 -12.97 1.01 6.63
CA GLY A 25 -12.46 0.03 5.67
C GLY A 25 -11.74 0.69 4.49
N VAL A 26 -12.31 1.76 3.91
CA VAL A 26 -11.70 2.54 2.83
C VAL A 26 -10.43 3.24 3.31
N VAL A 27 -10.45 3.86 4.50
CA VAL A 27 -9.26 4.52 5.09
C VAL A 27 -8.12 3.52 5.25
N ILE A 28 -8.39 2.35 5.84
CA ILE A 28 -7.39 1.28 6.00
C ILE A 28 -6.89 0.78 4.64
N TRP A 29 -7.79 0.63 3.66
CA TRP A 29 -7.43 0.19 2.31
C TRP A 29 -6.51 1.17 1.59
N VAL A 30 -6.75 2.48 1.72
CA VAL A 30 -5.87 3.52 1.17
C VAL A 30 -4.52 3.55 1.89
N MET A 31 -4.51 3.33 3.21
CA MET A 31 -3.27 3.23 3.98
C MET A 31 -2.48 1.95 3.68
N ARG A 32 -3.03 0.97 2.96
CA ARG A 32 -2.33 -0.25 2.58
C ARG A 32 -1.17 0.11 1.64
N PRO A 33 0.09 -0.16 2.02
CA PRO A 33 1.26 0.21 1.24
C PRO A 33 1.46 -0.78 0.06
N GLY A 34 0.60 -0.71 -0.96
CA GLY A 34 0.57 -1.68 -2.06
C GLY A 34 1.65 -1.48 -3.14
N SER A 35 2.23 -0.29 -3.27
CA SER A 35 3.08 0.09 -4.42
C SER A 35 4.47 0.58 -4.06
N ARG A 36 4.87 0.53 -2.79
CA ARG A 36 6.15 1.09 -2.32
C ARG A 36 7.39 0.46 -2.96
N GLY A 37 7.28 -0.76 -3.51
CA GLY A 37 8.42 -1.44 -4.15
C GLY A 37 8.85 -0.81 -5.48
N ALA A 38 7.90 -0.54 -6.37
CA ALA A 38 8.21 0.00 -7.71
C ALA A 38 8.74 1.44 -7.66
N TYR A 39 8.27 2.25 -6.69
CA TYR A 39 8.76 3.62 -6.52
C TYR A 39 10.15 3.69 -5.88
N GLN A 40 10.51 2.72 -5.04
CA GLN A 40 11.85 2.66 -4.46
C GLN A 40 12.90 2.30 -5.52
N ASP A 41 12.60 1.35 -6.41
CA ASP A 41 13.52 0.95 -7.49
C ASP A 41 13.82 2.11 -8.47
N VAL A 42 12.80 2.92 -8.80
CA VAL A 42 12.99 4.12 -9.64
C VAL A 42 13.71 5.24 -8.89
N ALA A 43 13.44 5.42 -7.58
CA ALA A 43 14.10 6.44 -6.78
C ALA A 43 15.60 6.14 -6.59
N ASP A 44 16.00 4.86 -6.60
CA ASP A 44 17.40 4.42 -6.46
C ASP A 44 18.23 4.55 -7.76
N ILE A 45 17.59 4.84 -8.91
CA ILE A 45 18.26 4.99 -10.21
C ILE A 45 19.41 6.02 -10.19
N PRO A 46 19.27 7.21 -9.59
CA PRO A 46 20.36 8.18 -9.49
C PRO A 46 21.42 7.76 -8.45
N PHE A 47 21.01 7.12 -7.35
CA PHE A 47 21.86 6.86 -6.18
C PHE A 47 22.63 5.53 -6.23
N ARG A 48 22.23 4.60 -7.12
CA ARG A 48 22.78 3.23 -7.21
C ARG A 48 24.30 3.09 -7.42
N ASN A 49 25.01 4.16 -7.77
CA ASN A 49 26.46 4.15 -7.99
C ASN A 49 27.21 5.15 -7.08
N GLU A 50 26.57 5.67 -6.03
CA GLU A 50 27.21 6.63 -5.13
C GLU A 50 28.22 5.97 -4.19
N ASP A 51 27.94 4.75 -3.70
CA ASP A 51 28.84 4.02 -2.79
C ASP A 51 29.97 3.29 -3.52
N ALA A 52 29.73 2.86 -4.77
CA ALA A 52 30.72 2.18 -5.59
C ALA A 52 30.41 2.36 -7.09
N PRO A 53 31.42 2.53 -7.94
CA PRO A 53 31.22 2.63 -9.37
C PRO A 53 30.65 1.32 -9.92
N ALA A 54 29.78 1.43 -10.93
CA ALA A 54 29.17 0.28 -11.60
C ALA A 54 30.28 -0.72 -12.01
N PRO A 55 30.11 -2.03 -11.74
CA PRO A 55 31.09 -3.02 -12.13
C PRO A 55 31.30 -2.91 -13.63
N ALA A 56 32.57 -2.77 -14.05
CA ALA A 56 32.93 -2.71 -15.46
C ALA A 56 32.35 -3.95 -16.13
N THR A 57 31.30 -3.75 -16.92
CA THR A 57 30.71 -4.82 -17.71
C THR A 57 31.84 -5.27 -18.64
N ARG A 58 32.36 -6.47 -18.41
CA ARG A 58 33.34 -7.09 -19.30
C ARG A 58 32.59 -7.43 -20.59
N ARG A 59 32.43 -6.41 -21.44
CA ARG A 59 31.99 -6.57 -22.81
C ARG A 59 33.12 -7.26 -23.57
N ALA A 60 32.81 -8.44 -24.07
CA ALA A 60 33.34 -9.02 -25.30
C ALA A 60 34.85 -8.84 -25.52
N SER A 61 35.64 -9.75 -24.97
CA SER A 61 36.97 -10.06 -25.51
C SER A 61 37.26 -11.57 -25.46
N ASP A 62 36.21 -12.38 -25.60
CA ASP A 62 36.30 -13.81 -25.90
C ASP A 62 36.00 -14.05 -27.41
N GLU A 63 36.19 -13.03 -28.26
CA GLU A 63 36.05 -13.14 -29.73
C GLU A 63 37.40 -13.13 -30.48
N GLU A 64 38.53 -13.10 -29.77
CA GLU A 64 39.86 -13.30 -30.39
C GLU A 64 40.70 -14.26 -29.53
N GLN A 65 40.42 -15.56 -29.64
CA GLN A 65 41.40 -16.62 -29.47
C GLN A 65 41.32 -17.59 -30.64
#